data_AF-A0A3M7RXV4-F1
#
_entry.id   AF-A0A3M7RXV4-F1
#
_cell.length_a   1.000
_cell.length_b   1.000
_cell.length_c   1.000
_cell.angle_alpha   90.00
_cell.angle_beta   90.00
_cell.angle_gamma   90.00
#
_symmetry.space_group_name_H-M   'P 1'
#
loop_
_entity.id
_entity.type
_entity.pdbx_description
1 polymer ?
#
loop_
_entity_poly.entity_id
_entity_poly.type
_entity_poly.pdbx_seq_one_letter_code
_entity_poly.pdbx_strand_id
1 'polypeptide(L)'
;MAQKHNLFNQKTGQKKVSDQQRWQILGLLKDRTKTEREIAELVGVSQKCVNATKRNFQATYRVNNIGNCGRRSKLSNRDVSYIFRLVRKNPSTSYRQIPVDFNSKLKEHKISRETVRRVLAKKERRNWTNKDWAKVIFCDESNFEVNTTTLVIDLIEQSKMLIDDAVGTIVRIARRGLAEFCGLDIYDDDDSSSYDYVRSTMKMAQILEMQ
;
A
#
# COMPACT_ATOMS: atom_id res chain seq x y z
N MET A 1 26.87 42.74 -2.57
CA MET A 1 26.01 41.99 -3.51
C MET A 1 26.23 40.50 -3.24
N ALA A 2 25.32 39.84 -2.52
CA ALA A 2 25.48 38.43 -2.17
C ALA A 2 25.01 37.53 -3.32
N GLN A 3 25.93 36.78 -3.92
CA GLN A 3 25.64 35.73 -4.89
C GLN A 3 24.89 34.61 -4.18
N LYS A 4 23.60 34.46 -4.48
CA LYS A 4 22.82 33.28 -4.09
C LYS A 4 23.31 32.09 -4.92
N HIS A 5 24.11 31.22 -4.31
CA HIS A 5 24.48 29.93 -4.88
C HIS A 5 23.21 29.09 -5.09
N ASN A 6 22.81 28.96 -6.34
CA ASN A 6 21.71 28.11 -6.79
C ASN A 6 22.22 26.67 -6.95
N LEU A 7 22.53 26.02 -5.82
CA LEU A 7 22.89 24.62 -5.74
C LEU A 7 21.60 23.81 -5.61
N PHE A 8 21.07 23.29 -6.70
CA PHE A 8 20.25 22.06 -6.79
C PHE A 8 19.49 22.08 -8.13
N ASN A 9 20.21 21.79 -9.23
CA ASN A 9 19.53 21.41 -10.46
C ASN A 9 20.32 20.32 -11.21
N GLN A 10 20.59 19.22 -10.50
CA GLN A 10 20.86 17.96 -11.17
C GLN A 10 19.53 17.45 -11.70
N LYS A 11 19.35 17.50 -13.03
CA LYS A 11 18.19 16.91 -13.73
C LYS A 11 18.25 15.38 -13.61
N THR A 12 17.87 14.85 -12.46
CA THR A 12 17.46 13.45 -12.34
C THR A 12 16.17 13.26 -13.14
N GLY A 13 16.02 12.14 -13.84
CA GLY A 13 14.79 11.81 -14.59
C GLY A 13 13.52 12.04 -13.74
N GLN A 14 12.37 12.27 -14.39
CA GLN A 14 11.11 12.70 -13.77
C GLN A 14 10.80 11.96 -12.45
N LYS A 15 11.23 12.52 -11.32
CA LYS A 15 11.02 11.92 -10.01
C LYS A 15 9.56 12.14 -9.61
N LYS A 16 8.85 11.05 -9.35
CA LYS A 16 7.49 11.14 -8.81
C LYS A 16 7.56 11.79 -7.42
N VAL A 17 6.66 12.73 -7.18
CA VAL A 17 6.48 13.40 -5.87
C VAL A 17 6.16 12.33 -4.83
N SER A 18 6.92 12.32 -3.73
CA SER A 18 6.74 11.34 -2.66
C SER A 18 5.39 11.54 -1.96
N ASP A 19 4.87 10.49 -1.34
CA ASP A 19 3.60 10.59 -0.60
C ASP A 19 3.73 11.53 0.59
N GLN A 20 4.91 11.60 1.23
CA GLN A 20 5.21 12.57 2.29
C GLN A 20 5.06 14.01 1.80
N GLN A 21 5.63 14.36 0.64
CA GLN A 21 5.50 15.71 0.07
C GLN A 21 4.03 16.06 -0.22
N ARG A 22 3.22 15.08 -0.63
CA ARG A 22 1.79 15.31 -0.89
C ARG A 22 1.02 15.59 0.38
N TRP A 23 1.29 14.83 1.45
CA TRP A 23 0.71 15.09 2.75
C TRP A 23 1.07 16.49 3.26
N GLN A 24 2.33 16.90 3.12
CA GLN A 24 2.76 18.26 3.47
C GLN A 24 2.00 19.33 2.67
N ILE A 25 1.87 19.14 1.34
CA ILE A 25 1.09 20.05 0.49
C ILE A 25 -0.36 20.14 0.98
N LEU A 26 -1.01 19.02 1.26
CA LEU A 26 -2.41 18.99 1.68
C LEU A 26 -2.61 19.60 3.07
N GLY A 27 -1.69 19.38 4.01
CA GLY A 27 -1.70 20.02 5.33
C GLY A 27 -1.64 21.54 5.21
N LEU A 28 -0.65 22.05 4.48
CA LEU A 28 -0.50 23.50 4.28
C LEU A 28 -1.68 24.14 3.53
N LEU A 29 -2.29 23.41 2.59
CA LEU A 29 -3.51 23.87 1.91
C LEU A 29 -4.72 23.93 2.85
N LYS A 30 -4.79 23.04 3.84
CA LYS A 30 -5.88 23.01 4.83
C LYS A 30 -5.79 24.19 5.78
N ASP A 31 -4.58 24.59 6.16
CA ASP A 31 -4.33 25.72 7.05
C ASP A 31 -4.72 27.06 6.42
N ARG A 32 -4.76 27.15 5.07
CA ARG A 32 -5.07 28.37 4.29
C ARG A 32 -4.21 29.59 4.60
N THR A 33 -3.10 29.42 5.33
CA THR A 33 -2.19 30.49 5.74
C THR A 33 -1.23 30.92 4.65
N LYS A 34 -0.94 30.04 3.68
CA LYS A 34 0.05 30.25 2.62
C LYS A 34 -0.57 30.10 1.25
N THR A 35 -0.04 30.86 0.30
CA THR A 35 -0.42 30.76 -1.11
C THR A 35 0.16 29.49 -1.74
N GLU A 36 -0.43 28.99 -2.82
CA GLU A 36 0.06 27.77 -3.50
C GLU A 36 1.49 27.93 -4.04
N ARG A 37 1.93 29.17 -4.30
CA ARG A 37 3.30 29.47 -4.72
C ARG A 37 4.29 29.31 -3.56
N GLU A 38 3.98 29.87 -2.39
CA GLU A 38 4.81 29.73 -1.19
C GLU A 38 4.89 28.27 -0.74
N ILE A 39 3.78 27.54 -0.81
CA ILE A 39 3.74 26.09 -0.52
C ILE A 39 4.69 25.34 -1.46
N ALA A 40 4.71 25.70 -2.75
CA ALA A 40 5.58 25.08 -3.73
C ALA A 40 7.07 25.32 -3.42
N GLU A 41 7.42 26.56 -3.03
CA GLU A 41 8.77 26.93 -2.62
C GLU A 41 9.21 26.21 -1.34
N LEU A 42 8.31 26.07 -0.35
CA LEU A 42 8.59 25.38 0.91
C LEU A 42 8.79 23.86 0.76
N VAL A 43 7.96 23.20 -0.05
CA VAL A 43 8.02 21.74 -0.24
C VAL A 43 9.07 21.35 -1.31
N GLY A 44 9.58 22.34 -2.07
CA GLY A 44 10.53 22.11 -3.16
C GLY A 44 9.89 21.45 -4.37
N VAL A 45 8.65 21.81 -4.71
CA VAL A 45 7.91 21.30 -5.87
C VAL A 45 7.48 22.44 -6.78
N SER A 46 7.03 22.14 -8.00
CA SER A 46 6.45 23.16 -8.87
C SER A 46 5.05 23.58 -8.40
N GLN A 47 4.67 24.84 -8.60
CA GLN A 47 3.31 25.32 -8.33
C GLN A 47 2.25 24.50 -9.09
N LYS A 48 2.58 24.05 -10.31
CA LYS A 48 1.72 23.15 -11.12
C LYS A 48 1.44 21.83 -10.40
N CYS A 49 2.42 21.29 -9.69
CA CYS A 49 2.26 20.08 -8.88
C CYS A 49 1.32 20.30 -7.69
N VAL A 50 1.45 21.42 -6.97
CA VAL A 50 0.53 21.79 -5.87
C VAL A 50 -0.92 21.86 -6.38
N ASN A 51 -1.14 22.57 -7.49
CA ASN A 51 -2.46 22.71 -8.10
C ASN A 51 -3.03 21.38 -8.64
N ALA A 52 -2.18 20.49 -9.14
CA ALA A 52 -2.60 19.15 -9.55
C ALA A 52 -2.98 18.29 -8.34
N THR A 53 -2.21 18.36 -7.26
CA THR A 53 -2.46 17.61 -6.01
C THR A 53 -3.78 18.06 -5.37
N LYS A 54 -4.01 19.38 -5.28
CA LYS A 54 -5.28 19.96 -4.83
C LYS A 54 -6.49 19.44 -5.61
N ARG A 55 -6.42 19.49 -6.95
CA ARG A 55 -7.50 18.99 -7.84
C ARG A 55 -7.72 17.50 -7.72
N ASN A 56 -6.65 16.70 -7.71
CA ASN A 56 -6.74 15.24 -7.57
C ASN A 56 -7.36 14.84 -6.23
N PHE A 57 -6.97 15.54 -5.15
CA PHE A 57 -7.52 15.31 -3.82
C PHE A 57 -9.00 15.71 -3.75
N GLN A 58 -9.40 16.85 -4.32
CA GLN A 58 -10.81 17.24 -4.38
C GLN A 58 -11.67 16.25 -5.20
N ALA A 59 -11.11 15.64 -6.25
CA ALA A 59 -11.83 14.69 -7.09
C ALA A 59 -11.95 13.28 -6.47
N THR A 60 -10.91 12.83 -5.75
CA THR A 60 -10.80 11.42 -5.30
C THR A 60 -10.85 11.26 -3.79
N TYR A 61 -10.60 12.33 -3.03
CA TYR A 61 -10.34 12.35 -1.58
C TYR A 61 -9.23 11.37 -1.16
N ARG A 62 -8.24 11.16 -2.04
CA ARG A 62 -7.10 10.27 -1.81
C ARG A 62 -5.79 11.02 -2.05
N VAL A 63 -4.80 10.77 -1.19
CA VAL A 63 -3.44 11.35 -1.31
C VAL A 63 -2.55 10.53 -2.24
N ASN A 64 -2.77 9.22 -2.24
CA ASN A 64 -1.97 8.27 -2.99
C ASN A 64 -2.27 8.37 -4.50
N ASN A 65 -1.27 8.08 -5.33
CA ASN A 65 -1.48 7.96 -6.77
C ASN A 65 -2.51 6.88 -7.07
N ILE A 66 -3.50 7.20 -7.91
CA ILE A 66 -4.27 6.17 -8.60
C ILE A 66 -3.28 5.46 -9.53
N GLY A 67 -3.02 4.18 -9.27
CA GLY A 67 -2.22 3.36 -10.17
C GLY A 67 -2.82 3.38 -11.57
N ASN A 68 -1.98 3.32 -12.60
CA ASN A 68 -2.46 3.20 -13.97
C ASN A 68 -3.34 1.95 -14.07
N CYS A 69 -4.63 2.13 -14.38
CA CYS A 69 -5.46 0.97 -14.66
C CYS A 69 -4.99 0.39 -16.00
N GLY A 70 -4.69 -0.91 -16.00
CA GLY A 70 -4.40 -1.61 -17.25
C GLY A 70 -5.58 -1.56 -18.22
N ARG A 71 -5.37 -2.11 -19.41
CA ARG A 71 -6.42 -2.22 -20.43
C ARG A 71 -7.65 -2.94 -19.85
N ARG A 72 -8.83 -2.36 -20.03
CA ARG A 72 -10.09 -3.00 -19.64
C ARG A 72 -10.23 -4.37 -20.32
N SER A 73 -10.73 -5.36 -19.55
CA SER A 73 -11.03 -6.68 -20.08
C SER A 73 -12.07 -6.59 -21.19
N LYS A 74 -11.87 -7.31 -22.29
CA LYS A 74 -12.89 -7.47 -23.34
C LYS A 74 -14.07 -8.34 -22.91
N LEU A 75 -13.88 -9.17 -21.88
CA LEU A 75 -14.92 -10.04 -21.34
C LEU A 75 -15.55 -9.42 -20.11
N SER A 76 -16.88 -9.43 -20.07
CA SER A 76 -17.65 -9.07 -18.89
C SER A 76 -17.60 -10.20 -17.85
N ASN A 77 -17.96 -9.87 -16.60
CA ASN A 77 -18.10 -10.88 -15.55
C ASN A 77 -19.16 -11.94 -15.89
N ARG A 78 -20.17 -11.57 -16.68
CA ARG A 78 -21.24 -12.46 -17.15
C ARG A 78 -20.68 -13.50 -18.13
N ASP A 79 -19.86 -13.05 -19.07
CA ASP A 79 -19.19 -13.91 -20.06
C ASP A 79 -18.25 -14.91 -19.38
N VAL A 80 -17.44 -14.41 -18.45
CA VAL A 80 -16.53 -15.23 -17.65
C VAL A 80 -17.32 -16.29 -16.85
N SER A 81 -18.43 -15.90 -16.24
CA SER A 81 -19.31 -16.82 -15.52
C SER A 81 -19.95 -17.86 -16.43
N TYR A 82 -20.29 -17.48 -17.66
CA TYR A 82 -20.83 -18.39 -18.66
C TYR A 82 -19.79 -19.43 -19.11
N ILE A 83 -18.54 -19.02 -19.33
CA ILE A 83 -17.42 -19.96 -19.59
C ILE A 83 -17.29 -20.96 -18.45
N PHE A 84 -17.33 -20.51 -17.20
CA PHE A 84 -17.29 -21.44 -16.05
C PHE A 84 -18.50 -22.36 -15.97
N ARG A 85 -19.67 -21.92 -16.42
CA ARG A 85 -20.88 -22.77 -16.48
C ARG A 85 -20.73 -23.87 -17.53
N LEU A 86 -20.17 -23.56 -18.70
CA LEU A 86 -19.89 -24.56 -19.75
C LEU A 86 -18.96 -25.67 -19.23
N VAL A 87 -17.86 -25.29 -18.58
CA VAL A 87 -16.92 -26.24 -18.00
C VAL A 87 -17.55 -27.06 -16.87
N ARG A 88 -18.36 -26.44 -16.00
CA ARG A 88 -19.05 -27.19 -14.93
C ARG A 88 -20.09 -28.17 -15.46
N LYS A 89 -20.80 -27.81 -16.54
CA LYS A 89 -21.82 -28.68 -17.13
C LYS A 89 -21.18 -29.93 -17.72
N ASN A 90 -20.08 -29.76 -18.45
CA ASN A 90 -19.36 -30.83 -19.13
C ASN A 90 -17.85 -30.69 -18.85
N PRO A 91 -17.31 -31.27 -17.77
CA PRO A 91 -15.90 -31.09 -17.39
C PRO A 91 -14.91 -31.73 -18.36
N SER A 92 -15.35 -32.71 -19.16
CA SER A 92 -14.55 -33.33 -20.23
C SER A 92 -14.47 -32.50 -21.52
N THR A 93 -15.09 -31.31 -21.56
CA THR A 93 -15.12 -30.47 -22.76
C THR A 93 -13.71 -29.96 -23.11
N SER A 94 -13.28 -30.22 -24.34
CA SER A 94 -12.01 -29.71 -24.85
C SER A 94 -11.99 -28.17 -24.88
N TYR A 95 -10.83 -27.57 -24.57
CA TYR A 95 -10.60 -26.13 -24.71
C TYR A 95 -10.90 -25.58 -26.12
N ARG A 96 -10.91 -26.43 -27.16
CA ARG A 96 -11.29 -26.04 -28.52
C ARG A 96 -12.80 -25.87 -28.70
N GLN A 97 -13.59 -26.63 -27.93
CA GLN A 97 -15.05 -26.64 -28.05
C GLN A 97 -15.71 -25.50 -27.28
N ILE A 98 -15.14 -25.10 -26.14
CA ILE A 98 -15.68 -24.01 -25.30
C ILE A 98 -15.82 -22.68 -26.07
N PRO A 99 -14.82 -22.21 -26.86
CA PRO A 99 -15.00 -21.03 -27.70
C PRO A 99 -16.11 -21.19 -28.74
N VAL A 100 -16.29 -22.37 -29.32
CA VAL A 100 -17.34 -22.64 -30.32
C VAL A 100 -18.72 -22.49 -29.67
N ASP A 101 -18.91 -23.11 -28.51
CA ASP A 101 -20.17 -23.06 -27.75
C ASP A 101 -20.43 -21.67 -27.15
N PHE A 102 -19.38 -20.89 -26.90
CA PHE A 102 -19.49 -19.51 -26.46
C PHE A 102 -19.90 -18.59 -27.62
N ASN A 103 -19.16 -18.66 -28.73
CA ASN A 103 -19.36 -17.81 -29.91
C ASN A 103 -20.68 -18.11 -30.62
N SER A 104 -21.24 -19.32 -30.50
CA SER A 104 -22.55 -19.66 -31.05
C SER A 104 -23.70 -18.94 -30.34
N LYS A 105 -23.57 -18.67 -29.03
CA LYS A 105 -24.60 -17.97 -28.24
C LYS A 105 -24.40 -16.47 -28.14
N LEU A 106 -23.16 -16.00 -28.13
CA LEU A 106 -22.82 -14.59 -27.98
C LEU A 106 -22.25 -14.04 -29.29
N LYS A 107 -23.04 -13.24 -29.99
CA LYS A 107 -22.66 -12.64 -31.29
C LYS A 107 -21.74 -11.43 -31.14
N GLU A 108 -21.75 -10.77 -29.99
CA GLU A 108 -21.09 -9.48 -29.77
C GLU A 108 -19.57 -9.60 -29.59
N HIS A 109 -19.11 -10.64 -28.89
CA HIS A 109 -17.70 -10.82 -28.55
C HIS A 109 -17.23 -12.23 -28.90
N LYS A 110 -16.43 -12.35 -29.96
CA LYS A 110 -15.79 -13.62 -30.30
C LYS A 110 -14.57 -13.86 -29.42
N ILE A 111 -14.50 -15.02 -28.79
CA ILE A 111 -13.37 -15.43 -27.97
C ILE A 111 -12.51 -16.48 -28.69
N SER A 112 -11.20 -16.40 -28.43
CA SER A 112 -10.24 -17.41 -28.87
C SER A 112 -10.05 -18.49 -27.81
N ARG A 113 -9.53 -19.65 -28.23
CA ARG A 113 -9.08 -20.73 -27.31
C ARG A 113 -8.15 -20.20 -26.21
N GLU A 114 -7.21 -19.33 -26.56
CA GLU A 114 -6.25 -18.79 -25.60
C GLU A 114 -6.91 -17.90 -24.56
N THR A 115 -8.00 -17.23 -24.93
CA THR A 115 -8.77 -16.42 -23.98
C THR A 115 -9.46 -17.30 -22.95
N VAL A 116 -10.05 -18.43 -23.38
CA VAL A 116 -10.61 -19.44 -22.47
C VAL A 116 -9.54 -20.00 -21.55
N ARG A 117 -8.37 -20.39 -22.10
CA ARG A 117 -7.24 -20.90 -21.30
C ARG A 117 -6.81 -19.92 -20.22
N ARG A 118 -6.61 -18.64 -20.55
CA ARG A 118 -6.25 -17.60 -19.57
C ARG A 118 -7.32 -17.40 -18.49
N VAL A 119 -8.60 -17.42 -18.87
CA VAL A 119 -9.72 -17.26 -17.93
C VAL A 119 -9.78 -18.43 -16.94
N LEU A 120 -9.65 -19.66 -17.44
CA LEU A 120 -9.69 -20.88 -16.61
C LEU A 120 -8.46 -20.96 -15.70
N ALA A 121 -7.26 -20.73 -16.23
CA ALA A 121 -6.03 -20.68 -15.46
C ALA A 121 -6.04 -19.59 -14.37
N LYS A 122 -6.75 -18.47 -14.59
CA LYS A 122 -6.93 -17.43 -13.56
C LYS A 122 -7.79 -17.92 -12.40
N LYS A 123 -8.77 -18.78 -12.63
CA LYS A 123 -9.60 -19.36 -11.56
C LYS A 123 -8.87 -20.45 -10.81
N GLU A 124 -8.17 -21.34 -11.52
CA GLU A 124 -7.37 -22.39 -10.88
C GLU A 124 -6.32 -21.81 -9.95
N ARG A 125 -5.60 -20.75 -10.40
CA ARG A 125 -4.62 -20.03 -9.58
C ARG A 125 -5.18 -19.34 -8.34
N ARG A 126 -6.49 -19.06 -8.27
CA ARG A 126 -7.10 -18.53 -7.04
C ARG A 126 -7.19 -19.58 -5.93
N ASN A 127 -7.18 -20.86 -6.29
CA ASN A 127 -7.29 -21.98 -5.35
C ASN A 127 -5.94 -22.68 -5.12
N TRP A 128 -4.84 -22.10 -5.60
CA TRP A 128 -3.51 -22.69 -5.42
C TRP A 128 -3.05 -22.60 -3.98
N THR A 129 -2.50 -23.71 -3.49
CA THR A 129 -1.85 -23.77 -2.19
C THR A 129 -0.43 -23.19 -2.28
N ASN A 130 0.20 -22.88 -1.13
CA ASN A 130 1.61 -22.44 -1.11
C ASN A 130 2.56 -23.44 -1.80
N LYS A 131 2.23 -24.74 -1.77
CA LYS A 131 3.00 -25.79 -2.48
C LYS A 131 2.86 -25.70 -4.00
N ASP A 132 1.69 -25.30 -4.51
CA ASP A 132 1.46 -25.11 -5.94
C ASP A 132 2.13 -23.84 -6.45
N TRP A 133 2.13 -22.78 -5.63
CA TRP A 133 2.90 -21.56 -5.91
C TRP A 133 4.41 -21.83 -5.93
N ALA A 134 4.92 -22.63 -4.99
CA ALA A 134 6.33 -23.00 -4.93
C ALA A 134 6.79 -23.70 -6.22
N LYS A 135 5.97 -24.58 -6.81
CA LYS A 135 6.31 -25.24 -8.08
C LYS A 135 6.47 -24.25 -9.24
N VAL A 136 5.76 -23.14 -9.25
CA VAL A 136 5.83 -22.16 -10.34
C VAL A 136 6.93 -21.13 -10.12
N ILE A 137 7.14 -20.71 -8.88
CA ILE A 137 8.20 -19.75 -8.51
C ILE A 137 9.59 -20.40 -8.59
N PHE A 138 9.69 -21.70 -8.25
CA PHE A 138 10.95 -22.45 -8.18
C PHE A 138 11.07 -23.55 -9.25
N CYS A 139 10.28 -23.47 -10.32
CA CYS A 139 10.58 -24.27 -11.51
C CYS A 139 11.87 -23.73 -12.15
N ASP A 140 12.66 -24.65 -12.68
CA ASP A 140 13.98 -24.52 -13.32
C ASP A 140 14.11 -23.45 -14.42
N GLU A 141 13.01 -22.90 -14.92
CA GLU A 141 13.00 -21.78 -15.88
C GLU A 141 12.96 -20.39 -15.22
N SER A 142 12.85 -20.28 -13.89
CA SER A 142 12.74 -19.01 -13.18
C SER A 142 14.06 -18.58 -12.54
N ASN A 143 14.82 -17.73 -13.25
CA ASN A 143 16.05 -17.05 -12.76
C ASN A 143 15.72 -15.96 -11.71
N PHE A 144 15.06 -16.31 -10.61
CA PHE A 144 14.93 -15.38 -9.48
C PHE A 144 16.07 -15.59 -8.51
N GLU A 145 17.02 -14.66 -8.50
CA GLU A 145 17.97 -14.53 -7.40
C GLU A 145 17.19 -14.07 -6.15
N VAL A 146 16.90 -15.01 -5.26
CA VAL A 146 16.28 -14.70 -3.96
C VAL A 146 17.35 -14.03 -3.11
N ASN A 147 17.27 -12.70 -2.99
CA ASN A 147 18.09 -11.95 -2.05
C ASN A 147 17.57 -12.22 -0.62
N THR A 148 18.13 -13.27 0.01
CA THR A 148 17.77 -13.78 1.34
C THR A 148 17.83 -12.71 2.43
N THR A 149 18.65 -11.67 2.24
CA THR A 149 18.79 -10.53 3.15
C THR A 149 17.48 -9.77 3.36
N THR A 150 16.65 -9.62 2.31
CA THR A 150 15.39 -8.85 2.40
C THR A 150 14.32 -9.59 3.19
N LEU A 151 14.22 -10.92 3.04
CA LEU A 151 13.23 -11.73 3.77
C LEU A 151 13.51 -11.77 5.28
N VAL A 152 14.79 -11.79 5.67
CA VAL A 152 15.18 -11.72 7.09
C VAL A 152 14.83 -10.35 7.66
N ILE A 153 15.03 -9.26 6.91
CA ILE A 153 14.64 -7.91 7.34
C ILE A 153 13.12 -7.82 7.52
N ASP A 154 12.34 -8.32 6.56
CA ASP A 154 10.87 -8.31 6.65
C ASP A 154 10.35 -9.11 7.85
N LEU A 155 10.97 -10.26 8.15
CA LEU A 155 10.62 -11.08 9.32
C LEU A 155 10.97 -10.37 10.63
N ILE A 156 12.11 -9.69 10.68
CA ILE A 156 12.54 -8.89 11.82
C ILE A 156 11.59 -7.70 12.03
N GLU A 157 11.19 -7.00 10.96
CA GLU A 157 10.22 -5.90 11.06
C GLU A 157 8.85 -6.36 11.53
N GLN A 158 8.35 -7.49 11.03
CA GLN A 158 7.10 -8.08 11.52
C GLN A 158 7.17 -8.45 13.01
N SER A 159 8.30 -9.00 13.45
CA SER A 159 8.50 -9.35 14.87
C SER A 159 8.54 -8.12 15.78
N LYS A 160 9.18 -7.02 15.34
CA LYS A 160 9.23 -5.76 16.08
C LYS A 160 7.84 -5.15 16.26
N MET A 161 7.02 -5.15 15.21
CA MET A 161 5.65 -4.62 15.26
C MET A 161 4.78 -5.38 16.29
N LEU A 162 4.93 -6.71 16.38
CA LEU A 162 4.21 -7.52 17.37
C LEU A 162 4.68 -7.27 18.80
N ILE A 163 5.99 -7.06 18.99
CA ILE A 163 6.56 -6.75 20.30
C ILE A 163 6.09 -5.37 20.77
N ASP A 164 6.12 -4.36 19.90
CA ASP A 164 5.71 -3.00 20.23
C ASP A 164 4.22 -2.93 20.62
N ASP A 165 3.35 -3.69 19.96
CA ASP A 165 1.92 -3.77 20.29
C ASP A 165 1.66 -4.47 21.63
N ALA A 166 2.40 -5.56 21.91
CA ALA A 166 2.34 -6.25 23.19
C ALA A 166 2.81 -5.35 24.35
N VAL A 167 3.93 -4.65 24.18
CA VAL A 167 4.45 -3.70 25.16
C VAL A 167 3.47 -2.55 25.37
N GLY A 168 2.93 -1.97 24.31
CA GLY A 168 1.92 -0.90 24.40
C GLY A 168 0.68 -1.35 25.17
N THR A 169 0.23 -2.58 24.97
CA THR A 169 -0.90 -3.16 25.70
C THR A 169 -0.60 -3.35 27.18
N ILE A 170 0.57 -3.90 27.52
CA ILE A 170 1.00 -4.08 28.91
C ILE A 170 1.09 -2.73 29.64
N VAL A 171 1.65 -1.71 28.99
CA VAL A 171 1.75 -0.36 29.56
C VAL A 171 0.37 0.26 29.81
N ARG A 172 -0.58 0.09 28.90
CA ARG A 172 -1.97 0.57 29.11
C ARG A 172 -2.64 -0.13 30.30
N ILE A 173 -2.48 -1.44 30.41
CA ILE A 173 -3.02 -2.23 31.53
C ILE A 173 -2.40 -1.78 32.86
N ALA A 174 -1.08 -1.62 32.90
CA ALA A 174 -0.38 -1.15 34.09
C ALA A 174 -0.84 0.26 34.52
N ARG A 175 -1.05 1.19 33.57
CA ARG A 175 -1.60 2.53 33.85
C ARG A 175 -3.01 2.49 34.42
N ARG A 176 -3.90 1.68 33.86
CA ARG A 176 -5.27 1.52 34.38
C ARG A 176 -5.25 0.99 35.81
N GLY A 177 -4.47 -0.06 36.08
CA GLY A 177 -4.32 -0.60 37.42
C GLY A 177 -3.74 0.41 38.41
N LEU A 178 -2.77 1.22 38.00
CA LEU A 178 -2.17 2.24 38.86
C LEU A 178 -3.15 3.40 39.16
N ALA A 179 -3.95 3.81 38.18
CA ALA A 179 -4.94 4.87 38.36
C ALA A 179 -6.12 4.44 39.22
N GLU A 180 -6.59 3.20 39.06
CA GLU A 180 -7.59 2.59 39.96
C GLU A 180 -7.08 2.51 41.40
N PHE A 181 -5.79 2.16 41.59
CA PHE A 181 -5.17 2.11 42.91
C PHE A 181 -5.00 3.50 43.55
N CYS A 182 -4.69 4.52 42.76
CA CYS A 182 -4.44 5.89 43.24
C CYS A 182 -5.70 6.78 43.26
N GLY A 183 -6.87 6.29 42.82
CA GLY A 183 -8.13 7.04 42.82
C GLY A 183 -8.15 8.25 41.88
N LEU A 184 -7.38 8.20 40.78
CA LEU A 184 -7.30 9.28 39.79
C LEU A 184 -8.21 8.95 38.59
N ASP A 185 -9.20 9.81 38.32
CA ASP A 185 -10.03 9.72 37.11
C ASP A 185 -9.16 9.96 35.86
N ILE A 186 -8.96 8.92 35.05
CA ILE A 186 -8.26 9.03 33.77
C ILE A 186 -9.25 9.57 32.74
N TYR A 187 -9.01 10.78 32.23
CA TYR A 187 -9.53 11.19 30.92
C TYR A 187 -8.73 10.46 29.84
N ASP A 188 -9.42 9.74 28.94
CA ASP A 188 -8.86 9.12 27.74
C ASP A 188 -8.42 10.20 26.74
N ASP A 189 -7.29 10.85 26.98
CA ASP A 189 -6.63 11.69 25.97
C ASP A 189 -5.69 10.83 25.13
N ASP A 190 -6.13 10.57 23.91
CA ASP A 190 -5.47 9.81 22.83
C ASP A 190 -4.28 10.58 22.20
N ASP A 191 -3.51 11.32 23.00
CA ASP A 191 -2.43 12.17 22.49
C ASP A 191 -1.05 11.52 22.60
N SER A 192 -0.42 11.39 21.44
CA SER A 192 0.86 10.72 21.15
C SER A 192 2.10 11.39 21.78
N SER A 193 1.92 12.23 22.79
CA SER A 193 2.96 13.01 23.50
C SER A 193 3.64 12.21 24.64
N SER A 194 3.06 11.07 25.05
CA SER A 194 3.49 10.35 26.25
C SER A 194 4.84 9.62 26.14
N TYR A 195 5.35 9.31 24.95
CA TYR A 195 6.61 8.55 24.79
C TYR A 195 7.86 9.40 25.11
N ASP A 196 7.79 10.70 24.85
CA ASP A 196 8.91 11.60 25.13
C ASP A 196 9.08 11.88 26.63
N TYR A 197 7.99 11.84 27.41
CA TYR A 197 8.05 12.00 28.86
C TYR A 197 8.72 10.81 29.56
N VAL A 198 8.36 9.57 29.18
CA VAL A 198 8.94 8.36 29.79
C VAL A 198 10.42 8.20 29.40
N ARG A 199 10.78 8.54 28.16
CA ARG A 199 12.20 8.54 27.73
C ARG A 199 13.01 9.64 28.42
N SER A 200 12.39 10.78 28.74
CA SER A 200 13.02 11.87 29.49
C SER A 200 13.23 11.49 30.97
N THR A 201 12.25 10.89 31.62
CA THR A 201 12.36 10.48 33.03
C THR A 201 13.35 9.32 33.22
N MET A 202 13.43 8.37 32.29
CA MET A 202 14.44 7.31 32.32
C MET A 202 15.87 7.83 32.12
N LYS A 203 16.06 8.87 31.29
CA LYS A 203 17.36 9.56 31.16
C LYS A 203 17.73 10.32 32.42
N MET A 204 16.77 10.94 33.10
CA MET A 204 17.03 11.65 34.36
C MET A 204 17.38 10.68 35.50
N ALA A 205 16.74 9.50 35.56
CA ALA A 205 17.06 8.46 36.55
C ALA A 205 18.48 7.92 36.37
N GLN A 206 18.94 7.71 35.13
CA GLN A 206 20.32 7.26 34.85
C GLN A 206 21.38 8.31 35.21
N ILE A 207 21.05 9.60 35.17
CA ILE A 207 21.97 10.69 35.55
C ILE A 207 22.11 10.77 37.08
N LEU A 208 21.05 10.45 37.84
CA LEU A 208 21.06 10.47 39.30
C LEU A 208 21.74 9.24 39.93
N GLU A 209 21.79 8.10 39.24
CA GLU A 209 22.52 6.90 39.71
C GLU A 209 24.04 6.97 39.47
N MET A 210 24.54 8.04 38.83
CA MET A 210 25.96 8.26 38.53
C MET A 210 26.64 9.31 39.44
N GLN A 211 25.97 9.79 40.50
CA GLN A 211 26.54 10.65 41.55
C GLN A 211 26.59 9.93 42.88
#